data_AF-A0A7S8E848-F1
#
_entry.id   AF-A0A7S8E848-F1
#
_cell.length_a   1.000
_cell.length_b   1.000
_cell.length_c   1.000
_cell.angle_alpha   90.00
_cell.angle_beta   90.00
_cell.angle_gamma   90.00
#
_symmetry.space_group_name_H-M   'P 1'
#
loop_
_entity.id
_entity.type
_entity.pdbx_description
1 polymer ?
#
loop_
_entity_poly.entity_id
_entity_poly.type
_entity_poly.pdbx_seq_one_letter_code
_entity_poly.pdbx_strand_id
1 'polypeptide(L)'
;MKRLTPKTLLLLLVLLMMFTGVSAVFADGTVSTTCPGSLATRLSVGDMGRVARSFSTLRTAPAGEAIAVYPYGTTFTVVGAATCAGNLLYVQIDYGSGIVGWANESQVVSDYGSQYWLEPYTGPTVTPPTPTVTPTTPTVTPVTPTVTPVTVTPTPATPTPVTVTPLPTSMPPCAASLPPRLEVGDMGMVAGAFSTLRNAPAGTPIQVYPHGTRFEVLEGPICAGFGPLTWYKIHYLESGAEGWASESQRYSIYGSDMYWLEEAAEG
;
A
#
# COMPACT_ATOMS: atom_id res chain seq x y z
N MET A 1 48.21 28.15 16.89
CA MET A 1 48.43 26.87 16.17
C MET A 1 49.19 25.92 17.09
N LYS A 2 48.52 24.91 17.66
CA LYS A 2 49.19 23.91 18.53
C LYS A 2 49.85 22.85 17.66
N ARG A 3 51.18 22.71 17.75
CA ARG A 3 51.93 21.68 17.02
C ARG A 3 51.65 20.32 17.67
N LEU A 4 51.16 19.37 16.87
CA LEU A 4 50.98 17.98 17.29
C LEU A 4 52.34 17.37 17.64
N THR A 5 52.42 16.75 18.82
CA THR A 5 53.65 16.09 19.25
C THR A 5 53.85 14.81 18.45
N PRO A 6 55.10 14.37 18.22
CA PRO A 6 55.38 13.14 17.47
C PRO A 6 54.69 11.89 18.06
N LYS A 7 54.43 11.87 19.37
CA LYS A 7 53.64 10.80 20.03
C LYS A 7 52.17 10.81 19.62
N THR A 8 51.57 11.99 19.44
CA THR A 8 50.16 12.13 19.02
C THR A 8 49.99 11.72 17.55
N LEU A 9 50.97 12.03 16.71
CA LEU A 9 50.97 11.61 15.30
C LEU A 9 51.09 10.09 15.15
N LEU A 10 51.97 9.46 15.94
CA LEU A 10 52.15 8.00 15.94
C LEU A 10 50.88 7.27 16.42
N LEU A 11 50.21 7.78 17.46
CA LEU A 11 48.96 7.20 17.95
C LEU A 11 47.84 7.26 16.90
N LEU A 12 47.72 8.39 16.19
CA LEU A 12 46.75 8.54 15.10
C LEU A 12 47.04 7.61 13.92
N LEU A 13 48.32 7.39 13.59
CA LEU A 13 48.73 6.47 12.52
C LEU A 13 48.43 5.00 12.88
N VAL A 14 48.66 4.61 14.13
CA VAL A 14 48.31 3.27 14.62
C VAL A 14 46.78 3.08 14.63
N LEU A 15 46.02 4.10 15.05
CA LEU A 15 44.56 4.06 15.03
C LEU A 15 44.01 3.97 13.59
N LEU A 16 44.63 4.67 12.64
CA LEU A 16 44.26 4.63 11.23
C LEU A 16 44.56 3.26 10.59
N MET A 17 45.68 2.62 10.95
CA MET A 17 45.99 1.27 10.46
C MET A 17 45.12 0.17 11.09
N MET A 18 44.58 0.37 12.31
CA MET A 18 43.59 -0.55 12.87
C MET A 18 42.21 -0.43 12.19
N PHE A 19 41.95 0.66 11.45
CA PHE A 19 40.69 0.87 10.73
C PHE A 19 40.68 0.35 9.28
N THR A 20 41.82 -0.10 8.74
CA THR A 20 41.93 -0.52 7.32
C THR A 20 41.82 -2.04 7.08
N GLY A 21 41.40 -2.82 8.08
CA GLY A 21 41.49 -4.29 8.07
C GLY A 21 40.19 -5.08 7.95
N VAL A 22 39.05 -4.47 7.64
CA VAL A 22 37.80 -5.23 7.39
C VAL A 22 37.62 -5.35 5.88
N SER A 23 38.39 -6.24 5.26
CA SER A 23 38.01 -6.78 3.95
C SER A 23 36.71 -7.55 4.16
N ALA A 24 35.60 -7.03 3.63
CA ALA A 24 34.37 -7.78 3.50
C ALA A 24 34.69 -9.02 2.64
N VAL A 25 34.79 -10.18 3.29
CA VAL A 25 34.73 -11.46 2.61
C VAL A 25 33.30 -11.57 2.10
N PHE A 26 33.07 -11.14 0.86
CA PHE A 26 31.90 -11.59 0.11
C PHE A 26 32.16 -13.07 -0.19
N ALA A 27 31.80 -13.92 0.76
CA ALA A 27 31.64 -15.33 0.47
C ALA A 27 30.64 -15.39 -0.69
N ASP A 28 30.99 -16.10 -1.76
CA ASP A 28 30.04 -16.74 -2.67
C ASP A 28 29.25 -17.78 -1.85
N GLY A 29 28.50 -17.28 -0.88
CA GLY A 29 27.49 -18.03 -0.18
C GLY A 29 26.44 -18.30 -1.24
N THR A 30 26.30 -19.55 -1.62
CA THR A 30 25.05 -20.06 -2.15
C THR A 30 23.97 -19.59 -1.17
N VAL A 31 23.32 -18.48 -1.50
CA VAL A 31 22.27 -17.88 -0.69
C VAL A 31 21.29 -19.01 -0.51
N SER A 32 21.17 -19.51 0.72
CA SER A 32 20.16 -20.50 1.04
C SER A 32 18.83 -19.82 0.75
N THR A 33 18.28 -20.07 -0.44
CA THR A 33 17.00 -19.56 -0.95
C THR A 33 15.82 -20.18 -0.20
N THR A 34 16.10 -20.87 0.91
CA THR A 34 15.13 -21.55 1.74
C THR A 34 14.96 -20.78 3.04
N CYS A 35 13.97 -19.88 3.05
CA CYS A 35 13.47 -19.29 4.28
C CYS A 35 12.40 -20.22 4.88
N PRO A 36 12.52 -20.68 6.14
CA PRO A 36 11.55 -21.60 6.74
C PRO A 36 10.10 -21.11 6.72
N GLY A 37 9.90 -19.80 6.82
CA GLY A 37 8.57 -19.18 6.80
C GLY A 37 8.06 -18.83 5.40
N SER A 38 8.80 -19.13 4.33
CA SER A 38 8.39 -18.84 2.96
C SER A 38 8.38 -20.07 2.07
N LEU A 39 7.57 -20.00 1.02
CA LEU A 39 7.59 -20.97 -0.06
C LEU A 39 8.84 -20.74 -0.93
N ALA A 40 9.17 -21.73 -1.76
CA ALA A 40 10.29 -21.61 -2.69
C ALA A 40 10.12 -20.39 -3.60
N THR A 41 11.19 -19.61 -3.79
CA THR A 41 11.14 -18.41 -4.63
C THR A 41 10.81 -18.74 -6.09
N ARG A 42 10.01 -17.88 -6.71
CA ARG A 42 9.62 -17.93 -8.12
C ARG A 42 10.09 -16.71 -8.91
N LEU A 43 10.69 -15.74 -8.23
CA LEU A 43 11.10 -14.46 -8.77
C LEU A 43 12.62 -14.33 -8.68
N SER A 44 13.25 -13.97 -9.79
CA SER A 44 14.67 -13.70 -9.93
C SER A 44 14.92 -12.26 -10.36
N VAL A 45 16.14 -11.75 -10.15
CA VAL A 45 16.51 -10.39 -10.60
C VAL A 45 16.28 -10.25 -12.11
N GLY A 46 15.60 -9.17 -12.50
CA GLY A 46 15.19 -8.90 -13.88
C GLY A 46 13.80 -9.41 -14.23
N ASP A 47 13.21 -10.30 -13.42
CA ASP A 47 11.85 -10.76 -13.68
C ASP A 47 10.83 -9.63 -13.50
N MET A 48 9.76 -9.70 -14.29
CA MET A 48 8.53 -8.98 -14.01
C MET A 48 7.63 -9.81 -13.12
N GLY A 49 7.02 -9.16 -12.14
CA GLY A 49 6.01 -9.76 -11.27
C GLY A 49 4.80 -8.88 -11.10
N ARG A 50 3.80 -9.40 -10.39
CA ARG A 50 2.63 -8.63 -9.94
C ARG A 50 2.20 -9.03 -8.55
N VAL A 51 1.47 -8.15 -7.88
CA VAL A 51 0.84 -8.45 -6.59
C VAL A 51 -0.26 -9.51 -6.81
N ALA A 52 -0.09 -10.68 -6.19
CA ALA A 52 -0.94 -11.87 -6.40
C ALA A 52 -2.17 -11.90 -5.48
N ARG A 53 -2.19 -11.06 -4.44
CA ARG A 53 -3.24 -10.99 -3.40
C ARG A 53 -3.78 -9.58 -3.25
N SER A 54 -4.63 -9.35 -2.25
CA SER A 54 -5.27 -8.06 -2.01
C SER A 54 -4.29 -6.89 -2.01
N PHE A 55 -3.10 -7.08 -1.43
CA PHE A 55 -2.02 -6.09 -1.45
C PHE A 55 -0.64 -6.71 -1.21
N SER A 56 0.40 -5.92 -1.47
CA SER A 56 1.78 -6.16 -1.04
C SER A 56 2.30 -4.92 -0.31
N THR A 57 3.08 -5.13 0.74
CA THR A 57 3.75 -4.04 1.48
C THR A 57 5.19 -3.94 1.06
N LEU A 58 5.60 -2.75 0.59
CA LEU A 58 6.98 -2.39 0.30
C LEU A 58 7.64 -1.82 1.57
N ARG A 59 8.90 -2.20 1.82
CA ARG A 59 9.63 -1.88 3.05
C ARG A 59 11.01 -1.26 2.79
N THR A 60 11.56 -0.53 3.75
CA THR A 60 12.92 0.05 3.68
C THR A 60 14.04 -0.99 3.61
N ALA A 61 13.83 -2.14 4.26
CA ALA A 61 14.76 -3.27 4.33
C ALA A 61 13.97 -4.59 4.41
N PRO A 62 14.59 -5.77 4.21
CA PRO A 62 13.96 -7.05 4.52
C PRO A 62 13.43 -7.06 5.96
N ALA A 63 12.15 -7.36 6.14
CA ALA A 63 11.42 -7.26 7.43
C ALA A 63 11.47 -5.86 8.11
N GLY A 64 11.89 -4.81 7.40
CA GLY A 64 11.97 -3.44 7.90
C GLY A 64 10.61 -2.72 7.93
N GLU A 65 10.66 -1.40 8.16
CA GLU A 65 9.47 -0.55 8.20
C GLU A 65 8.78 -0.49 6.84
N ALA A 66 7.45 -0.52 6.85
CA ALA A 66 6.62 -0.35 5.66
C ALA A 66 6.70 1.10 5.16
N ILE A 67 6.94 1.26 3.86
CA ILE A 67 7.02 2.58 3.20
C ILE A 67 5.93 2.80 2.16
N ALA A 68 5.35 1.73 1.62
CA ALA A 68 4.24 1.81 0.68
C ALA A 68 3.43 0.51 0.68
N VAL A 69 2.20 0.57 0.19
CA VAL A 69 1.35 -0.59 -0.06
C VAL A 69 0.80 -0.50 -1.46
N TYR A 70 0.87 -1.63 -2.19
CA TYR A 70 0.41 -1.72 -3.56
C TYR A 70 -0.72 -2.75 -3.66
N PRO A 71 -1.83 -2.42 -4.34
CA PRO A 71 -2.99 -3.29 -4.43
C PRO A 71 -2.76 -4.51 -5.35
N TYR A 72 -3.72 -5.43 -5.35
CA TYR A 72 -3.78 -6.56 -6.28
C TYR A 72 -3.54 -6.15 -7.73
N GLY A 73 -2.76 -6.97 -8.45
CA GLY A 73 -2.51 -6.80 -9.89
C GLY A 73 -1.47 -5.73 -10.23
N THR A 74 -1.01 -4.91 -9.28
CA THR A 74 0.09 -3.96 -9.54
C THR A 74 1.35 -4.72 -9.97
N THR A 75 1.92 -4.32 -11.11
CA THR A 75 3.13 -4.93 -11.67
C THR A 75 4.39 -4.28 -11.14
N PHE A 76 5.48 -5.04 -11.07
CA PHE A 76 6.79 -4.57 -10.63
C PHE A 76 7.91 -5.29 -11.38
N THR A 77 9.13 -4.75 -11.27
CA THR A 77 10.37 -5.40 -11.70
C THR A 77 11.19 -5.80 -10.47
N VAL A 78 11.78 -7.00 -10.49
CA VAL A 78 12.70 -7.45 -9.44
C VAL A 78 14.07 -6.86 -9.71
N VAL A 79 14.58 -6.04 -8.78
CA VAL A 79 15.84 -5.29 -8.96
C VAL A 79 16.97 -5.78 -8.07
N GLY A 80 16.68 -6.64 -7.10
CA GLY A 80 17.68 -7.21 -6.19
C GLY A 80 17.36 -8.64 -5.78
N ALA A 81 18.39 -9.36 -5.36
CA ALA A 81 18.30 -10.77 -5.02
C ALA A 81 17.39 -11.00 -3.80
N ALA A 82 16.68 -12.12 -3.81
CA ALA A 82 15.85 -12.53 -2.69
C ALA A 82 16.70 -12.68 -1.41
N THR A 83 16.24 -12.11 -0.31
CA THR A 83 16.93 -12.08 0.99
C THR A 83 16.02 -12.58 2.10
N CYS A 84 16.55 -13.45 2.95
CA CYS A 84 15.84 -13.97 4.11
C CYS A 84 15.94 -13.02 5.30
N ALA A 85 14.81 -12.63 5.90
CA ALA A 85 14.77 -11.86 7.15
C ALA A 85 13.49 -12.17 7.93
N GLY A 86 13.58 -12.26 9.26
CA GLY A 86 12.39 -12.51 10.09
C GLY A 86 11.60 -13.77 9.70
N ASN A 87 12.29 -14.84 9.31
CA ASN A 87 11.74 -16.09 8.75
C ASN A 87 11.03 -15.97 7.40
N LEU A 88 10.96 -14.80 6.79
CA LEU A 88 10.31 -14.59 5.49
C LEU A 88 11.34 -14.23 4.41
N LEU A 89 11.04 -14.63 3.18
CA LEU A 89 11.79 -14.26 1.99
C LEU A 89 11.25 -12.94 1.44
N TYR A 90 12.16 -11.98 1.27
CA TYR A 90 11.88 -10.67 0.69
C TYR A 90 12.60 -10.52 -0.65
N VAL A 91 11.92 -9.99 -1.65
CA VAL A 91 12.51 -9.60 -2.93
C VAL A 91 12.57 -8.08 -2.99
N GLN A 92 13.66 -7.55 -3.54
CA GLN A 92 13.78 -6.12 -3.77
C GLN A 92 13.15 -5.79 -5.13
N ILE A 93 12.15 -4.90 -5.11
CA ILE A 93 11.31 -4.63 -6.29
C ILE A 93 11.17 -3.12 -6.53
N ASP A 94 10.92 -2.79 -7.79
CA ASP A 94 10.59 -1.46 -8.29
C ASP A 94 9.20 -1.50 -8.95
N TYR A 95 8.28 -0.67 -8.47
CA TYR A 95 6.92 -0.52 -9.02
C TYR A 95 6.84 0.48 -10.19
N GLY A 96 7.98 1.02 -10.66
CA GLY A 96 8.07 1.96 -11.77
C GLY A 96 7.88 3.43 -11.39
N SER A 97 7.62 3.72 -10.11
CA SER A 97 7.49 5.08 -9.57
C SER A 97 8.81 5.66 -9.03
N GLY A 98 9.93 4.96 -9.24
CA GLY A 98 11.23 5.31 -8.67
C GLY A 98 11.38 4.98 -7.18
N ILE A 99 10.36 4.34 -6.59
CA ILE A 99 10.41 3.84 -5.20
C ILE A 99 10.82 2.38 -5.24
N VAL A 100 12.04 2.11 -4.78
CA VAL A 100 12.59 0.76 -4.64
C VAL A 100 12.52 0.35 -3.18
N GLY A 101 12.10 -0.88 -2.91
CA GLY A 101 12.09 -1.42 -1.56
C GLY A 101 11.94 -2.94 -1.54
N TRP A 102 11.63 -3.47 -0.36
CA TRP A 102 11.57 -4.90 -0.10
C TRP A 102 10.14 -5.36 0.13
N ALA A 103 9.69 -6.37 -0.59
CA ALA A 103 8.36 -6.96 -0.42
C ALA A 103 8.49 -8.45 -0.14
N ASN A 104 7.63 -8.97 0.74
CA ASN A 104 7.58 -10.40 1.01
C ASN A 104 6.97 -11.12 -0.20
N GLU A 105 7.67 -12.13 -0.72
CA GLU A 105 7.17 -12.90 -1.87
C GLU A 105 6.08 -13.89 -1.44
N SER A 106 6.30 -14.60 -0.33
CA SER A 106 5.43 -15.70 0.11
C SER A 106 5.54 -16.00 1.61
N GLN A 107 4.54 -16.71 2.12
CA GLN A 107 4.46 -17.14 3.51
C GLN A 107 3.85 -18.54 3.60
N VAL A 108 4.43 -19.44 4.40
CA VAL A 108 3.88 -20.79 4.62
C VAL A 108 2.77 -20.81 5.67
N VAL A 109 2.84 -19.92 6.67
CA VAL A 109 1.86 -19.83 7.76
C VAL A 109 1.34 -18.40 7.81
N SER A 110 0.17 -18.16 7.23
CA SER A 110 -0.58 -16.90 7.36
C SER A 110 -2.01 -17.21 7.81
N ASP A 111 -2.77 -16.20 8.23
CA ASP A 111 -4.21 -16.32 8.51
C ASP A 111 -5.01 -16.82 7.28
N TYR A 112 -4.40 -16.80 6.10
CA TYR A 112 -4.94 -17.25 4.82
C TYR A 112 -4.32 -18.58 4.33
N GLY A 113 -3.54 -19.27 5.16
CA GLY A 113 -2.78 -20.46 4.78
C GLY A 113 -1.47 -20.15 4.05
N SER A 114 -0.89 -21.15 3.39
CA SER A 114 0.33 -20.98 2.60
C SER A 114 0.04 -20.25 1.29
N GLN A 115 0.71 -19.14 1.02
CA GLN A 115 0.43 -18.35 -0.18
C GLN A 115 1.61 -17.50 -0.67
N TYR A 116 1.50 -17.08 -1.92
CA TYR A 116 2.33 -16.05 -2.53
C TYR A 116 1.60 -14.72 -2.47
N TRP A 117 2.30 -13.67 -2.05
CA TRP A 117 1.87 -12.28 -2.13
C TRP A 117 2.29 -11.63 -3.44
N LEU A 118 3.36 -12.14 -4.03
CA LEU A 118 3.91 -11.75 -5.31
C LEU A 118 3.98 -12.96 -6.23
N GLU A 119 3.68 -12.79 -7.51
CA GLU A 119 3.81 -13.87 -8.50
C GLU A 119 4.47 -13.37 -9.80
N PRO A 120 5.12 -14.27 -10.56
CA PRO A 120 5.64 -13.93 -11.88
C PRO A 120 4.54 -13.39 -12.79
N TYR A 121 4.89 -12.37 -13.58
CA TYR A 121 3.99 -11.74 -14.53
C TYR A 121 4.66 -11.61 -15.89
N THR A 122 4.12 -12.28 -16.89
CA THR A 122 4.67 -12.28 -18.25
C THR A 122 4.06 -11.21 -19.16
N GLY A 123 3.20 -10.33 -18.63
CA GLY A 123 2.43 -9.40 -19.46
C GLY A 123 1.39 -10.10 -20.34
N PRO A 124 0.55 -9.33 -21.06
CA PRO A 124 0.07 -9.81 -22.34
C PRO A 124 1.31 -10.04 -23.22
N THR A 125 1.44 -11.24 -23.78
CA THR A 125 2.39 -11.44 -24.88
C THR A 125 2.06 -10.39 -25.92
N VAL A 126 2.93 -9.40 -26.09
CA VAL A 126 2.88 -8.54 -27.27
C VAL A 126 3.13 -9.48 -28.43
N THR A 127 2.06 -10.05 -29.00
CA THR A 127 2.16 -10.70 -30.30
C THR A 127 2.79 -9.63 -31.18
N PRO A 128 4.00 -9.85 -31.72
CA PRO A 128 4.61 -8.91 -32.63
C PRO A 128 3.53 -8.57 -33.64
N PRO A 129 3.23 -7.29 -33.91
CA PRO A 129 2.16 -6.96 -34.84
C PRO A 129 2.45 -7.76 -36.10
N THR A 130 1.57 -8.70 -36.43
CA THR A 130 1.57 -9.30 -37.76
C THR A 130 1.63 -8.10 -38.70
N PRO A 131 2.60 -8.02 -39.63
CA PRO A 131 2.74 -6.86 -40.48
C PRO A 131 1.43 -6.66 -41.25
N THR A 132 0.57 -5.80 -40.72
CA THR A 132 -0.68 -5.42 -41.37
C THR A 132 -0.26 -4.47 -42.46
N VAL A 133 -0.15 -5.01 -43.68
CA VAL A 133 -0.21 -4.18 -44.90
C VAL A 133 -1.41 -3.29 -44.74
N THR A 134 -1.17 -2.00 -44.51
CA THR A 134 -2.23 -1.01 -44.33
C THR A 134 -2.78 -0.71 -45.72
N PRO A 135 -3.99 -1.17 -46.10
CA PRO A 135 -4.63 -0.61 -47.29
C PRO A 135 -4.84 0.88 -47.01
N THR A 136 -4.28 1.72 -47.87
CA THR A 136 -4.52 3.18 -47.86
C THR A 136 -6.00 3.44 -48.16
N THR A 137 -6.81 3.50 -47.10
CA THR A 137 -8.17 4.01 -47.17
C THR A 137 -8.09 5.53 -47.38
N PRO A 138 -8.80 6.10 -48.37
CA PRO A 138 -8.81 7.54 -48.59
C PRO A 138 -9.28 8.26 -47.33
N THR A 139 -8.49 9.23 -46.90
CA THR A 139 -8.79 10.14 -45.80
C THR A 139 -10.04 10.95 -46.14
N VAL A 140 -11.17 10.57 -45.57
CA VAL A 140 -12.38 11.40 -45.57
C VAL A 140 -12.21 12.40 -44.44
N THR A 141 -12.13 13.69 -44.75
CA THR A 141 -12.03 14.77 -43.76
C THR A 141 -13.25 14.70 -42.83
N PRO A 142 -13.08 14.43 -41.52
CA PRO A 142 -14.18 14.47 -40.58
C PRO A 142 -14.63 15.93 -40.41
N VAL A 143 -15.88 16.21 -40.75
CA VAL A 143 -16.53 17.48 -40.40
C VAL A 143 -16.79 17.47 -38.91
N THR A 144 -16.19 18.42 -38.19
CA THR A 144 -16.43 18.65 -36.76
C THR A 144 -17.90 19.06 -36.56
N PRO A 145 -18.73 18.28 -35.86
CA PRO A 145 -20.04 18.75 -35.45
C PRO A 145 -19.84 19.84 -34.40
N THR A 146 -20.25 21.06 -34.72
CA THR A 146 -20.36 22.16 -33.75
C THR A 146 -21.44 21.80 -32.74
N VAL A 147 -21.02 21.31 -31.56
CA VAL A 147 -21.93 21.07 -30.44
C VAL A 147 -22.24 22.42 -29.81
N THR A 148 -23.46 22.92 -30.01
CA THR A 148 -23.95 24.11 -29.32
C THR A 148 -24.00 23.81 -27.82
N PRO A 149 -23.31 24.57 -26.95
CA PRO A 149 -23.38 24.36 -25.52
C PRO A 149 -24.79 24.68 -25.03
N VAL A 150 -25.49 23.66 -24.53
CA VAL A 150 -26.77 23.84 -23.86
C VAL A 150 -26.45 24.25 -22.42
N THR A 151 -26.58 25.53 -22.12
CA THR A 151 -26.50 26.04 -20.75
C THR A 151 -27.69 25.51 -19.97
N VAL A 152 -27.48 24.45 -19.20
CA VAL A 152 -28.45 24.02 -18.19
C VAL A 152 -28.39 25.01 -17.04
N THR A 153 -29.38 25.90 -16.97
CA THR A 153 -29.61 26.73 -15.79
C THR A 153 -30.00 25.81 -14.64
N PRO A 154 -29.17 25.67 -13.58
CA PRO A 154 -29.56 24.85 -12.44
C PRO A 154 -30.79 25.49 -11.80
N THR A 155 -31.92 24.79 -11.81
CA THR A 155 -33.06 25.15 -10.98
C THR A 155 -32.59 25.08 -9.53
N PRO A 156 -32.65 26.18 -8.75
CA PRO A 156 -32.32 26.14 -7.33
C PRO A 156 -33.28 25.15 -6.67
N ALA A 157 -32.76 23.98 -6.27
CA ALA A 157 -33.51 23.08 -5.43
C ALA A 157 -33.60 23.75 -4.06
N THR A 158 -34.79 24.22 -3.70
CA THR A 158 -35.10 24.64 -2.34
C THR A 158 -34.71 23.50 -1.41
N PRO A 159 -33.73 23.66 -0.50
CA PRO A 159 -33.33 22.60 0.40
C PRO A 159 -34.54 22.25 1.27
N THR A 160 -35.10 21.06 1.07
CA THR A 160 -36.09 20.53 2.01
C THR A 160 -35.37 20.38 3.34
N PRO A 161 -35.82 21.03 4.42
CA PRO A 161 -35.23 20.84 5.72
C PRO A 161 -35.34 19.36 6.10
N VAL A 162 -34.21 18.65 6.10
CA VAL A 162 -34.14 17.30 6.62
C VAL A 162 -34.29 17.40 8.13
N THR A 163 -35.46 16.99 8.62
CA THR A 163 -35.68 16.76 10.04
C THR A 163 -34.75 15.63 10.47
N VAL A 164 -33.58 16.00 10.99
CA VAL A 164 -32.66 15.08 11.65
C VAL A 164 -33.37 14.54 12.89
N THR A 165 -33.91 13.33 12.77
CA THR A 165 -34.40 12.58 13.92
C THR A 165 -33.15 12.27 14.75
N PRO A 166 -33.06 12.71 16.02
CA PRO A 166 -31.88 12.47 16.83
C PRO A 166 -31.66 10.96 16.93
N LEU A 167 -30.54 10.51 16.34
CA LEU A 167 -30.16 9.11 16.29
C LEU A 167 -29.88 8.63 17.73
N PRO A 168 -30.33 7.42 18.12
CA PRO A 168 -30.18 6.91 19.48
C PRO A 168 -28.75 7.02 19.99
N THR A 169 -28.66 7.61 21.18
CA THR A 169 -27.46 7.83 21.98
C THR A 169 -26.68 6.53 22.18
N SER A 170 -25.39 6.58 21.81
CA SER A 170 -24.32 5.61 22.07
C SER A 170 -24.63 4.15 21.72
N MET A 171 -24.31 3.75 20.49
CA MET A 171 -24.07 2.35 20.18
C MET A 171 -22.99 1.81 21.14
N PRO A 172 -23.13 0.57 21.67
CA PRO A 172 -22.09 -0.03 22.50
C PRO A 172 -20.74 0.04 21.78
N PRO A 173 -19.66 0.47 22.47
CA PRO A 173 -18.35 0.56 21.82
C PRO A 173 -17.96 -0.81 21.27
N CYS A 174 -17.55 -0.85 20.00
CA CYS A 174 -17.04 -2.06 19.39
C CYS A 174 -15.78 -2.49 20.18
N ALA A 175 -15.82 -3.69 20.77
CA ALA A 175 -14.92 -4.05 21.88
C ALA A 175 -13.42 -4.01 21.54
N ALA A 176 -13.06 -4.22 20.27
CA ALA A 176 -11.67 -4.11 19.82
C ALA A 176 -11.39 -2.82 19.03
N SER A 177 -12.23 -1.80 19.15
CA SER A 177 -11.96 -0.48 18.59
C SER A 177 -11.74 0.56 19.69
N LEU A 178 -11.02 1.60 19.31
CA LEU A 178 -10.92 2.80 20.11
C LEU A 178 -12.26 3.55 20.05
N PRO A 179 -12.52 4.50 20.98
CA PRO A 179 -13.71 5.32 20.90
C PRO A 179 -13.84 5.96 19.50
N PRO A 180 -15.00 5.84 18.84
CA PRO A 180 -15.19 6.44 17.53
C PRO A 180 -15.05 7.96 17.61
N ARG A 181 -14.47 8.52 16.55
CA ARG A 181 -14.26 9.97 16.36
C ARG A 181 -15.07 10.46 15.16
N LEU A 182 -15.23 9.61 14.14
CA LEU A 182 -15.97 9.95 12.92
C LEU A 182 -17.49 9.81 13.09
N GLU A 183 -18.24 10.71 12.47
CA GLU A 183 -19.69 10.69 12.30
C GLU A 183 -20.08 10.66 10.81
N VAL A 184 -21.34 10.32 10.52
CA VAL A 184 -21.85 10.33 9.14
C VAL A 184 -21.92 11.77 8.62
N GLY A 185 -21.37 11.99 7.42
CA GLY A 185 -21.21 13.30 6.80
C GLY A 185 -19.85 13.93 7.06
N ASP A 186 -19.02 13.36 7.94
CA ASP A 186 -17.69 13.90 8.21
C ASP A 186 -16.74 13.71 7.03
N MET A 187 -15.84 14.67 6.90
CA MET A 187 -14.66 14.57 6.05
C MET A 187 -13.51 13.96 6.85
N GLY A 188 -12.92 12.90 6.33
CA GLY A 188 -11.80 12.20 6.96
C GLY A 188 -10.61 12.02 6.03
N MET A 189 -9.53 11.50 6.62
CA MET A 189 -8.34 11.05 5.89
C MET A 189 -7.76 9.77 6.50
N VAL A 190 -6.99 9.04 5.70
CA VAL A 190 -6.29 7.83 6.17
C VAL A 190 -5.16 8.25 7.11
N ALA A 191 -5.28 7.88 8.39
CA ALA A 191 -4.35 8.23 9.47
C ALA A 191 -3.15 7.29 9.58
N GLY A 192 -3.37 6.00 9.27
CA GLY A 192 -2.31 4.99 9.26
C GLY A 192 -1.45 5.08 8.00
N ALA A 193 -0.46 4.19 7.88
CA ALA A 193 0.30 4.05 6.63
C ALA A 193 -0.62 3.73 5.42
N PHE A 194 -1.73 3.04 5.69
CA PHE A 194 -2.77 2.73 4.72
C PHE A 194 -4.09 2.38 5.41
N SER A 195 -5.19 2.40 4.66
CA SER A 195 -6.49 1.84 5.02
C SER A 195 -6.96 0.87 3.93
N THR A 196 -7.61 -0.23 4.34
CA THR A 196 -8.17 -1.22 3.41
C THR A 196 -9.67 -0.99 3.26
N LEU A 197 -10.09 -0.69 2.03
CA LEU A 197 -11.49 -0.63 1.64
C LEU A 197 -12.01 -2.04 1.35
N ARG A 198 -13.21 -2.36 1.83
CA ARG A 198 -13.85 -3.67 1.73
C ARG A 198 -15.25 -3.58 1.14
N ASN A 199 -15.74 -4.68 0.57
CA ASN A 199 -17.10 -4.73 -0.02
C ASN A 199 -18.23 -4.79 1.02
N ALA A 200 -17.92 -5.09 2.28
CA ALA A 200 -18.85 -5.15 3.42
C ALA A 200 -18.06 -4.92 4.72
N PRO A 201 -18.71 -4.62 5.87
CA PRO A 201 -18.05 -4.59 7.17
C PRO A 201 -17.33 -5.92 7.44
N ALA A 202 -16.03 -5.87 7.72
CA ALA A 202 -15.17 -7.05 7.85
C ALA A 202 -15.18 -8.02 6.64
N GLY A 203 -15.61 -7.55 5.47
CA GLY A 203 -15.73 -8.32 4.23
C GLY A 203 -14.42 -8.54 3.48
N THR A 204 -14.50 -8.75 2.18
CA THR A 204 -13.32 -8.96 1.33
C THR A 204 -12.68 -7.61 0.98
N PRO A 205 -11.35 -7.44 1.12
CA PRO A 205 -10.63 -6.29 0.59
C PRO A 205 -10.89 -6.10 -0.89
N ILE A 206 -11.26 -4.87 -1.27
CA ILE A 206 -11.43 -4.47 -2.68
C ILE A 206 -10.36 -3.47 -3.11
N GLN A 207 -9.86 -2.63 -2.19
CA GLN A 207 -8.86 -1.63 -2.50
C GLN A 207 -8.08 -1.23 -1.26
N VAL A 208 -6.89 -0.64 -1.44
CA VAL A 208 -6.08 -0.08 -0.37
C VAL A 208 -5.74 1.36 -0.73
N TYR A 209 -5.82 2.24 0.26
CA TYR A 209 -5.52 3.67 0.12
C TYR A 209 -4.39 4.05 1.05
N PRO A 210 -3.40 4.82 0.57
CA PRO A 210 -2.26 5.25 1.38
C PRO A 210 -2.66 6.32 2.41
N HIS A 211 -1.75 6.59 3.35
CA HIS A 211 -1.82 7.73 4.28
C HIS A 211 -2.19 9.03 3.57
N GLY A 212 -3.07 9.83 4.20
CA GLY A 212 -3.48 11.15 3.74
C GLY A 212 -4.55 11.18 2.65
N THR A 213 -4.96 10.02 2.10
CA THR A 213 -6.08 9.99 1.15
C THR A 213 -7.37 10.42 1.85
N ARG A 214 -8.09 11.38 1.25
CA ARG A 214 -9.33 11.96 1.78
C ARG A 214 -10.58 11.15 1.42
N PHE A 215 -11.53 11.10 2.35
CA PHE A 215 -12.82 10.47 2.15
C PHE A 215 -13.95 11.23 2.84
N GLU A 216 -15.18 10.92 2.46
CA GLU A 216 -16.42 11.30 3.15
C GLU A 216 -17.03 10.06 3.82
N VAL A 217 -17.58 10.21 5.02
CA VAL A 217 -18.30 9.14 5.73
C VAL A 217 -19.76 9.10 5.29
N LEU A 218 -20.17 8.00 4.67
CA LEU A 218 -21.52 7.82 4.12
C LEU A 218 -22.47 7.11 5.10
N GLU A 219 -21.99 6.08 5.79
CA GLU A 219 -22.78 5.26 6.72
C GLU A 219 -21.92 4.75 7.88
N GLY A 220 -22.56 4.43 9.02
CA GLY A 220 -21.90 3.88 10.20
C GLY A 220 -22.22 4.70 11.47
N PRO A 221 -21.58 4.38 12.60
CA PRO A 221 -20.69 3.24 12.83
C PRO A 221 -21.45 1.90 12.86
N ILE A 222 -20.81 0.81 12.42
CA ILE A 222 -21.29 -0.57 12.62
C ILE A 222 -20.17 -1.44 13.20
N CYS A 223 -20.50 -2.23 14.23
CA CYS A 223 -19.59 -3.21 14.80
C CYS A 223 -19.60 -4.52 13.99
N ALA A 224 -18.44 -4.94 13.44
CA ALA A 224 -18.35 -6.19 12.68
C ALA A 224 -16.95 -6.86 12.79
N GLY A 225 -16.91 -8.17 12.52
CA GLY A 225 -15.70 -9.01 12.59
C GLY A 225 -15.47 -9.67 13.96
N PHE A 226 -14.35 -10.38 14.09
CA PHE A 226 -13.92 -10.98 15.36
C PHE A 226 -13.23 -9.93 16.25
N GLY A 227 -13.71 -9.77 17.48
CA GLY A 227 -13.33 -8.62 18.32
C GLY A 227 -13.81 -7.35 17.63
N PRO A 228 -15.13 -7.10 17.57
CA PRO A 228 -15.73 -6.26 16.54
C PRO A 228 -15.02 -4.91 16.44
N LEU A 229 -14.60 -4.57 15.23
CA LEU A 229 -14.07 -3.24 14.92
C LEU A 229 -15.23 -2.31 14.56
N THR A 230 -15.02 -1.00 14.72
CA THR A 230 -15.91 0.05 14.23
C THR A 230 -15.67 0.24 12.74
N TRP A 231 -16.69 -0.03 11.93
CA TRP A 231 -16.67 0.13 10.48
C TRP A 231 -17.53 1.30 10.03
N TYR A 232 -17.02 2.04 9.04
CA TYR A 232 -17.75 3.07 8.31
C TYR A 232 -17.77 2.74 6.83
N LYS A 233 -18.89 3.04 6.18
CA LYS A 233 -18.93 3.13 4.73
C LYS A 233 -18.40 4.50 4.35
N ILE A 234 -17.39 4.53 3.49
CA ILE A 234 -16.69 5.76 3.10
C ILE A 234 -16.65 5.88 1.58
N HIS A 235 -16.53 7.11 1.11
CA HIS A 235 -16.33 7.48 -0.29
C HIS A 235 -15.03 8.24 -0.45
N TYR A 236 -14.07 7.67 -1.20
CA TYR A 236 -12.78 8.31 -1.44
C TYR A 236 -12.85 9.34 -2.57
N LEU A 237 -12.62 10.61 -2.24
CA LEU A 237 -12.87 11.76 -3.14
C LEU A 237 -12.05 11.73 -4.43
N GLU A 238 -10.80 11.25 -4.37
CA GLU A 238 -9.90 11.24 -5.53
C GLU A 238 -10.22 10.14 -6.53
N SER A 239 -10.73 9.01 -6.02
CA SER A 239 -10.94 7.80 -6.84
C SER A 239 -12.41 7.54 -7.18
N GLY A 240 -13.34 8.13 -6.43
CA GLY A 240 -14.77 7.84 -6.52
C GLY A 240 -15.18 6.48 -5.95
N ALA A 241 -14.26 5.72 -5.34
CA ALA A 241 -14.59 4.39 -4.84
C ALA A 241 -15.33 4.46 -3.50
N GLU A 242 -16.28 3.55 -3.32
CA GLU A 242 -17.05 3.37 -2.10
C GLU A 242 -16.84 1.98 -1.51
N GLY A 243 -16.89 1.89 -0.19
CA GLY A 243 -16.82 0.63 0.53
C GLY A 243 -16.69 0.83 2.02
N TRP A 244 -16.36 -0.24 2.73
CA TRP A 244 -16.25 -0.26 4.18
C TRP A 244 -14.80 -0.27 4.65
N ALA A 245 -14.46 0.62 5.58
CA ALA A 245 -13.16 0.66 6.24
C ALA A 245 -13.34 0.70 7.76
N SER A 246 -12.44 0.03 8.49
CA SER A 246 -12.42 0.10 9.94
C SER A 246 -11.74 1.39 10.38
N GLU A 247 -12.33 2.13 11.31
CA GLU A 247 -11.76 3.38 11.81
C GLU A 247 -10.52 3.13 12.68
N SER A 248 -10.56 2.13 13.55
CA SER A 248 -9.50 1.88 14.54
C SER A 248 -9.44 0.43 14.98
N GLN A 249 -8.31 0.06 15.58
CA GLN A 249 -8.10 -1.24 16.22
C GLN A 249 -7.37 -1.06 17.56
N ARG A 250 -7.86 -1.76 18.59
CA ARG A 250 -7.14 -2.05 19.83
C ARG A 250 -6.27 -3.27 19.62
N TYR A 251 -5.04 -3.25 20.14
CA TYR A 251 -4.10 -4.35 20.01
C TYR A 251 -3.89 -4.77 18.54
N SER A 252 -3.35 -3.86 17.73
CA SER A 252 -2.83 -4.21 16.42
C SER A 252 -1.78 -5.32 16.54
N ILE A 253 -1.59 -6.12 15.48
CA ILE A 253 -0.47 -7.07 15.38
C ILE A 253 0.91 -6.38 15.53
N TYR A 254 0.93 -5.04 15.36
CA TYR A 254 2.09 -4.18 15.59
C TYR A 254 2.26 -3.74 17.05
N GLY A 255 1.43 -4.21 17.98
CA GLY A 255 1.60 -4.03 19.43
C GLY A 255 1.07 -2.72 19.99
N SER A 256 0.36 -1.90 19.20
CA SER A 256 -0.22 -0.63 19.66
C SER A 256 -1.67 -0.47 19.23
N ASP A 257 -2.38 0.36 19.97
CA ASP A 257 -3.67 0.91 19.56
C ASP A 257 -3.46 1.89 18.40
N MET A 258 -4.32 1.85 17.39
CA MET A 258 -4.17 2.71 16.22
C MET A 258 -5.50 3.08 15.57
N TYR A 259 -5.56 4.31 15.06
CA TYR A 259 -6.58 4.77 14.12
C TYR A 259 -6.06 4.57 12.70
N TRP A 260 -6.89 3.95 11.86
CA TRP A 260 -6.66 3.81 10.41
C TRP A 260 -7.25 5.00 9.66
N LEU A 261 -8.32 5.57 10.21
CA LEU A 261 -9.06 6.71 9.70
C LEU A 261 -9.08 7.79 10.78
N GLU A 262 -8.99 9.05 10.39
CA GLU A 262 -9.15 10.21 11.28
C GLU A 262 -9.91 11.33 10.58
N GLU A 263 -10.42 12.29 11.35
CA GLU A 263 -11.00 13.53 10.82
C GLU A 263 -9.96 14.30 10.01
N ALA A 264 -10.36 14.79 8.84
CA ALA A 264 -9.49 15.66 8.06
C ALA A 264 -9.46 17.03 8.74
N ALA A 265 -8.28 17.53 9.09
CA ALA A 265 -8.15 18.90 9.57
C ALA A 265 -8.71 19.87 8.52
N GLU A 266 -9.57 20.81 8.96
CA GLU A 266 -10.00 21.93 8.12
C GLU A 266 -8.75 22.71 7.71
N GLY A 267 -8.40 22.61 6.43
CA GLY A 267 -7.25 23.29 5.82
C GLY A 267 -7.64 24.61 5.18
#